data_AF-A0A956TLV9-F1
#
_entry.id   AF-A0A956TLV9-F1
#
_cell.length_a   1.000
_cell.length_b   1.000
_cell.length_c   1.000
_cell.angle_alpha   90.00
_cell.angle_beta   90.00
_cell.angle_gamma   90.00
#
_symmetry.space_group_name_H-M   'P 1'
#
loop_
_entity.id
_entity.type
_entity.pdbx_description
1 polymer ?
#
loop_
_entity_poly.entity_id
_entity_poly.type
_entity_poly.pdbx_seq_one_letter_code
_entity_poly.pdbx_strand_id
1 'polypeptide(L)'
;YLVMEYVEGVSLADALAKSGALPWQRIVSIVSQICDGMTHAHERSVVHRDLKPGNIMLTEANDRSELVKIVDFGIAKVEYGSEEEGWSTDPGGLVGSPLYMSPEQARGEEVDFRSDIYSLGCIMYEMLCGHPPFMEETPLKTIKAHLYQTPPPLESGTESSRPARDLATIILDCLAKDPEKRPASMAVLKEQCLSCGSENTSIKEVPVRAKKASLILVASLLLIAAIAVPFTYNRMTSRRFEPVKQKPAPVSKVPIKYFEPLKLNDKFRLRSGIATDDALKTLIGEEVKELKLEGSTDITVEGLKHLRELPLVALNLKKTRLGDEAIPVINELRGVTRLDLSCLDISTAGFKKLDLPKLRSLYVDECKHFDDSDLEFIIRRYPHLRLLNVSSTPISEKAVSSIRRLKDLETLEVAGLKITEKNMRDLSHLKLTKINLTESKMTPEAVLIARDFKMLRCIELAVNTGVNREVVEQLRSAFPKDKIDITYYEGETIQQMEGIKSVSDFLGGEPDLDGQD
;
A
#
# COMPACT_ATOMS: atom_id res chain seq x y z
N TYR A 1 -18.05 3.43 12.91
CA TYR A 1 -17.28 3.20 14.16
C TYR A 1 -17.48 1.76 14.55
N LEU A 2 -16.41 1.06 14.93
CA LEU A 2 -16.48 -0.34 15.38
C LEU A 2 -16.53 -0.37 16.91
N VAL A 3 -17.53 -1.07 17.48
CA VAL A 3 -17.63 -1.29 18.93
C VAL A 3 -16.98 -2.63 19.25
N MET A 4 -15.97 -2.61 20.12
CA MET A 4 -15.19 -3.77 20.52
C MET A 4 -15.06 -3.84 22.04
N GLU A 5 -14.55 -4.95 22.56
CA GLU A 5 -14.24 -5.11 23.97
C GLU A 5 -13.27 -4.00 24.42
N TYR A 6 -13.56 -3.34 25.54
CA TYR A 6 -12.58 -2.49 26.21
C TYR A 6 -11.63 -3.40 26.99
N VAL A 7 -10.39 -3.49 26.52
CA VAL A 7 -9.37 -4.33 27.14
C VAL A 7 -8.62 -3.50 28.18
N GLU A 8 -8.90 -3.73 29.46
CA GLU A 8 -8.18 -3.10 30.58
C GLU A 8 -6.82 -3.78 30.78
N GLY A 9 -5.75 -3.09 30.40
CA GLY A 9 -4.39 -3.60 30.48
C GLY A 9 -3.38 -2.63 29.84
N VAL A 10 -2.16 -3.11 29.62
CA VAL A 10 -1.11 -2.37 28.92
C VAL A 10 -0.75 -3.06 27.62
N SER A 11 -0.40 -2.31 26.59
CA SER A 11 0.11 -2.94 25.36
C SER A 11 1.48 -3.58 25.62
N LEU A 12 1.84 -4.61 24.87
CA LEU A 12 3.18 -5.18 24.90
C LEU A 12 4.22 -4.13 24.48
N ALA A 13 3.88 -3.20 23.58
CA ALA A 13 4.73 -2.07 23.23
C ALA A 13 5.08 -1.20 24.46
N ASP A 14 4.08 -0.85 25.28
CA ASP A 14 4.29 -0.05 26.50
C ASP A 14 5.09 -0.84 27.55
N ALA A 15 4.85 -2.15 27.66
CA ALA A 15 5.60 -3.01 28.56
C ALA A 15 7.09 -3.09 28.17
N LEU A 16 7.39 -3.21 26.87
CA LEU A 16 8.75 -3.22 26.33
C LEU A 16 9.44 -1.85 26.50
N ALA A 17 8.73 -0.76 26.25
CA ALA A 17 9.25 0.59 26.46
C ALA A 17 9.63 0.84 27.93
N LYS A 18 8.91 0.23 28.87
CA LYS A 18 9.16 0.38 30.32
C LYS A 18 10.24 -0.56 30.86
N SER A 19 10.24 -1.82 30.42
CA SER A 19 11.06 -2.89 31.00
C SER A 19 12.27 -3.28 30.14
N GLY A 20 12.34 -2.86 28.88
CA GLY A 20 13.33 -3.35 27.93
C GLY A 20 13.10 -4.83 27.62
N ALA A 21 14.19 -5.61 27.57
CA ALA A 21 14.13 -7.05 27.38
C ALA A 21 13.36 -7.77 28.52
N LEU A 22 12.66 -8.84 28.18
CA LEU A 22 11.86 -9.66 29.10
C LEU A 22 12.56 -11.00 29.40
N PRO A 23 12.35 -11.59 30.60
CA PRO A 23 12.82 -12.94 30.91
C PRO A 23 12.19 -13.98 29.99
N TRP A 24 12.97 -14.97 29.54
CA TRP A 24 12.54 -15.97 28.55
C TRP A 24 11.29 -16.75 28.98
N GLN A 25 11.10 -17.02 30.27
CA GLN A 25 9.91 -17.71 30.79
C GLN A 25 8.64 -16.90 30.53
N ARG A 26 8.71 -15.58 30.71
CA ARG A 26 7.60 -14.68 30.43
C ARG A 26 7.37 -14.57 28.93
N ILE A 27 8.44 -14.53 28.13
CA ILE A 27 8.35 -14.59 26.66
C ILE A 27 7.58 -15.83 26.22
N VAL A 28 7.98 -17.02 26.67
CA VAL A 28 7.31 -18.29 26.32
C VAL A 28 5.84 -18.29 26.76
N SER A 29 5.53 -17.75 27.95
CA SER A 29 4.15 -17.61 28.43
C SER A 29 3.30 -16.72 27.51
N ILE A 30 3.82 -15.55 27.13
CA ILE A 30 3.14 -14.60 26.25
C ILE A 30 2.95 -15.19 24.85
N VAL A 31 4.03 -15.73 24.26
CA VAL A 31 4.03 -16.32 22.91
C VAL A 31 3.08 -17.51 22.83
N SER A 32 3.03 -18.36 23.86
CA SER A 32 2.09 -19.48 23.89
C SER A 32 0.64 -19.01 23.76
N GLN A 33 0.26 -17.95 24.46
CA GLN A 33 -1.10 -17.40 24.39
C GLN A 33 -1.37 -16.71 23.05
N ILE A 34 -0.38 -16.01 22.47
CA ILE A 34 -0.51 -15.43 21.12
C ILE A 34 -0.71 -16.54 20.09
N CYS A 35 0.07 -17.61 20.15
CA CYS A 35 -0.06 -18.74 19.26
C CYS A 35 -1.44 -19.40 19.37
N ASP A 36 -2.03 -19.50 20.57
CA ASP A 36 -3.39 -20.02 20.75
C ASP A 36 -4.43 -19.12 20.05
N GLY A 37 -4.35 -17.81 20.26
CA GLY A 37 -5.25 -16.84 19.62
C GLY A 37 -5.11 -16.82 18.09
N MET A 38 -3.87 -16.84 17.59
CA MET A 38 -3.59 -16.84 16.15
C MET A 38 -3.93 -18.18 15.49
N THR A 39 -3.72 -19.32 16.16
CA THR A 39 -4.18 -20.63 15.66
C THR A 39 -5.68 -20.61 15.44
N HIS A 40 -6.45 -20.10 16.41
CA HIS A 40 -7.90 -19.99 16.30
C HIS A 40 -8.35 -19.14 15.09
N ALA A 41 -7.63 -18.04 14.82
CA ALA A 41 -7.88 -17.18 13.67
C ALA A 41 -7.50 -17.84 12.34
N HIS A 42 -6.32 -18.45 12.26
CA HIS A 42 -5.81 -19.12 11.07
C HIS A 42 -6.68 -20.32 10.64
N GLU A 43 -7.22 -21.08 11.59
CA GLU A 43 -8.20 -22.15 11.33
C GLU A 43 -9.50 -21.64 10.67
N ARG A 44 -9.77 -20.34 10.77
CA ARG A 44 -10.91 -19.65 10.14
C ARG A 44 -10.48 -18.86 8.90
N SER A 45 -9.29 -19.13 8.38
CA SER A 45 -8.69 -18.44 7.24
C SER A 45 -8.52 -16.92 7.46
N VAL A 46 -8.43 -16.47 8.72
CA VAL A 46 -8.19 -15.06 9.07
C VAL A 46 -6.70 -14.88 9.34
N VAL A 47 -6.02 -14.13 8.48
CA VAL A 47 -4.62 -13.69 8.67
C VAL A 47 -4.62 -12.28 9.25
N HIS A 48 -3.84 -12.03 10.29
CA HIS A 48 -3.85 -10.73 10.98
C HIS A 48 -3.18 -9.63 10.16
N ARG A 49 -2.06 -9.90 9.48
CA ARG A 49 -1.36 -9.01 8.53
C ARG A 49 -0.76 -7.71 9.13
N ASP A 50 -0.92 -7.46 10.41
CA ASP A 50 -0.34 -6.30 11.12
C ASP A 50 -0.05 -6.67 12.58
N LEU A 51 0.42 -7.89 12.82
CA LEU A 51 0.77 -8.34 14.16
C LEU A 51 2.01 -7.55 14.64
N LYS A 52 1.87 -6.84 15.76
CA LYS A 52 2.91 -5.98 16.35
C LYS A 52 2.66 -5.83 17.86
N PRO A 53 3.65 -5.37 18.66
CA PRO A 53 3.48 -5.26 20.11
C PRO A 53 2.33 -4.33 20.53
N GLY A 54 2.00 -3.31 19.73
CA GLY A 54 0.86 -2.43 19.98
C GLY A 54 -0.51 -3.11 19.84
N ASN A 55 -0.58 -4.24 19.13
CA ASN A 55 -1.81 -5.02 18.93
C ASN A 55 -1.91 -6.22 19.90
N ILE A 56 -1.01 -6.29 20.89
CA ILE A 56 -0.98 -7.33 21.90
C ILE A 56 -1.19 -6.65 23.26
N MET A 57 -2.28 -6.96 23.93
CA MET A 57 -2.64 -6.41 25.23
C MET A 57 -2.30 -7.42 26.33
N LEU A 58 -1.59 -6.96 27.35
CA LEU A 58 -1.30 -7.69 28.57
C LEU A 58 -2.28 -7.23 29.66
N THR A 59 -3.15 -8.13 30.10
CA THR A 59 -4.18 -7.89 31.11
C THR A 59 -4.02 -8.81 32.31
N GLU A 60 -4.72 -8.52 33.39
CA GLU A 60 -4.77 -9.38 34.57
C GLU A 60 -6.08 -10.19 34.56
N ALA A 61 -5.99 -11.52 34.62
CA ALA A 61 -7.14 -12.40 34.78
C ALA A 61 -7.66 -12.37 36.23
N ASN A 62 -8.85 -12.94 36.46
CA ASN A 62 -9.48 -12.97 37.79
C ASN A 62 -8.63 -13.70 38.86
N ASP A 63 -7.77 -14.63 38.45
CA ASP A 63 -6.84 -15.35 39.31
C ASP A 63 -5.46 -14.66 39.44
N ARG A 64 -5.36 -13.41 38.95
CA ARG A 64 -4.14 -12.59 38.89
C ARG A 64 -3.06 -13.10 37.93
N SER A 65 -3.39 -14.05 37.06
CA SER A 65 -2.48 -14.46 35.99
C SER A 65 -2.44 -13.45 34.85
N GLU A 66 -1.31 -13.35 34.16
CA GLU A 66 -1.16 -12.49 32.97
C GLU A 66 -1.87 -13.13 31.78
N LEU A 67 -2.93 -12.47 31.31
CA LEU A 67 -3.73 -12.86 30.15
C LEU A 67 -3.35 -12.01 28.95
N VAL A 68 -3.09 -12.65 27.82
CA VAL A 68 -2.78 -11.97 26.55
C VAL A 68 -4.01 -11.91 25.67
N LYS A 69 -4.32 -10.71 25.17
CA LYS A 69 -5.38 -10.47 24.19
C LYS A 69 -4.79 -9.86 22.91
N ILE A 70 -5.13 -10.46 21.78
CA ILE A 70 -4.78 -9.92 20.46
C ILE A 70 -5.93 -9.00 20.03
N VAL A 71 -5.59 -7.76 19.70
CA VAL A 71 -6.56 -6.73 19.27
C VAL A 71 -6.26 -6.30 17.84
N ASP A 72 -7.19 -5.57 17.23
CA ASP A 72 -7.03 -4.99 15.89
C ASP A 72 -6.58 -6.00 14.83
N PHE A 73 -7.42 -7.02 14.59
CA PHE A 73 -7.30 -8.01 13.50
C PHE A 73 -7.43 -7.37 12.11
N GLY A 74 -6.60 -6.37 11.79
CA GLY A 74 -6.59 -5.67 10.52
C GLY A 74 -7.98 -5.26 10.00
N ILE A 75 -9.00 -5.10 10.86
CA ILE A 75 -10.42 -5.08 10.44
C ILE A 75 -10.73 -3.82 9.62
N ALA A 76 -9.97 -2.74 9.82
CA ALA A 76 -9.97 -1.56 8.95
C ALA A 76 -9.50 -1.85 7.50
N LYS A 77 -8.97 -3.05 7.23
CA LYS A 77 -8.65 -3.58 5.89
C LYS A 77 -9.64 -4.67 5.43
N VAL A 78 -10.53 -5.14 6.29
CA VAL A 78 -11.60 -6.11 5.98
C VAL A 78 -12.93 -5.41 5.66
N GLU A 79 -13.12 -4.15 6.08
CA GLU A 79 -14.22 -3.30 5.56
C GLU A 79 -13.95 -2.73 4.15
N TYR A 80 -12.81 -3.10 3.52
CA TYR A 80 -12.61 -3.11 2.06
C TYR A 80 -12.88 -4.53 1.48
N GLY A 81 -13.80 -5.25 2.12
CA GLY A 81 -14.14 -6.65 1.86
C GLY A 81 -15.64 -6.87 1.64
N SER A 82 -16.37 -5.83 1.21
CA SER A 82 -17.52 -6.02 0.32
C SER A 82 -17.00 -6.03 -1.13
N GLU A 83 -17.58 -6.89 -1.95
CA GLU A 83 -17.16 -7.34 -3.29
C GLU A 83 -17.03 -6.23 -4.39
N GLU A 84 -16.72 -4.98 -4.05
CA GLU A 84 -16.72 -3.83 -4.98
C GLU A 84 -15.51 -2.88 -4.87
N GLU A 85 -14.52 -3.12 -4.01
CA GLU A 85 -13.24 -2.38 -4.06
C GLU A 85 -12.09 -3.37 -4.29
N GLY A 86 -11.84 -3.62 -5.58
CA GLY A 86 -10.74 -4.45 -6.04
C GLY A 86 -9.42 -3.99 -5.42
N TRP A 87 -8.73 -4.92 -4.77
CA TRP A 87 -7.34 -4.77 -4.37
C TRP A 87 -6.53 -4.27 -5.58
N SER A 88 -6.16 -2.99 -5.60
CA SER A 88 -5.35 -2.42 -6.68
C SER A 88 -4.04 -3.21 -6.78
N THR A 89 -3.82 -3.85 -7.92
CA THR A 89 -2.57 -4.46 -8.34
C THR A 89 -1.55 -3.39 -8.75
N ASP A 90 -1.17 -2.54 -7.78
CA ASP A 90 -0.01 -1.65 -7.82
C ASP A 90 1.09 -2.24 -6.92
N PRO A 91 2.34 -2.42 -7.40
CA PRO A 91 3.41 -3.07 -6.64
C PRO A 91 3.91 -2.13 -5.54
N GLY A 92 3.22 -2.12 -4.41
CA GLY A 92 3.62 -1.33 -3.25
C GLY A 92 2.52 -0.89 -2.30
N GLY A 93 1.39 -1.59 -2.15
CA GLY A 93 0.49 -1.33 -1.02
C GLY A 93 1.08 -1.89 0.28
N LEU A 94 1.86 -1.11 1.03
CA LEU A 94 2.44 -1.60 2.29
C LEU A 94 1.54 -1.16 3.43
N VAL A 95 0.79 -2.11 3.95
CA VAL A 95 -0.11 -1.87 5.06
C VAL A 95 0.46 -2.59 6.29
N GLY A 96 1.23 -1.88 7.12
CA GLY A 96 1.72 -2.38 8.40
C GLY A 96 2.89 -1.57 8.97
N SER A 97 3.23 -1.78 10.24
CA SER A 97 4.45 -1.19 10.84
C SER A 97 5.69 -1.85 10.21
N PRO A 98 6.59 -1.09 9.54
CA PRO A 98 7.75 -1.65 8.82
C PRO A 98 8.65 -2.57 9.66
N LEU A 99 8.65 -2.38 10.98
CA LEU A 99 9.50 -3.11 11.95
C LEU A 99 9.11 -4.60 12.14
N TYR A 100 7.88 -4.98 11.80
CA TYR A 100 7.35 -6.35 12.05
C TYR A 100 6.89 -7.04 10.76
N MET A 101 7.20 -6.45 9.62
CA MET A 101 6.66 -6.85 8.33
C MET A 101 7.35 -8.10 7.77
N SER A 102 6.58 -9.00 7.16
CA SER A 102 7.17 -10.14 6.47
C SER A 102 7.81 -9.76 5.12
N PRO A 103 8.81 -10.52 4.62
CA PRO A 103 9.42 -10.30 3.32
C PRO A 103 8.41 -10.33 2.17
N GLU A 104 7.44 -11.25 2.21
CA GLU A 104 6.37 -11.35 1.22
C GLU A 104 5.43 -10.13 1.26
N GLN A 105 5.09 -9.62 2.45
CA GLN A 105 4.38 -8.34 2.60
C GLN A 105 5.19 -7.17 2.02
N ALA A 106 6.50 -7.15 2.26
CA ALA A 106 7.39 -6.13 1.74
C ALA A 106 7.52 -6.16 0.21
N ARG A 107 7.38 -7.32 -0.43
CA ARG A 107 7.34 -7.48 -1.89
C ARG A 107 5.96 -7.23 -2.48
N GLY A 108 4.90 -7.22 -1.66
CA GLY A 108 3.52 -7.18 -2.14
C GLY A 108 3.07 -8.52 -2.75
N GLU A 109 3.65 -9.63 -2.31
CA GLU A 109 3.25 -10.98 -2.70
C GLU A 109 1.99 -11.42 -1.93
N GLU A 110 1.38 -12.54 -2.33
CA GLU A 110 0.27 -13.13 -1.57
C GLU A 110 0.71 -13.47 -0.14
N VAL A 111 -0.14 -13.09 0.81
CA VAL A 111 0.12 -13.22 2.25
C VAL A 111 -0.76 -14.32 2.83
N ASP A 112 -0.11 -15.35 3.36
CA ASP A 112 -0.75 -16.42 4.12
C ASP A 112 -0.45 -16.30 5.63
N PHE A 113 -0.88 -17.29 6.42
CA PHE A 113 -0.69 -17.34 7.87
C PHE A 113 0.77 -17.30 8.31
N ARG A 114 1.73 -17.66 7.43
CA ARG A 114 3.17 -17.66 7.74
C ARG A 114 3.76 -16.26 7.80
N SER A 115 3.09 -15.25 7.24
CA SER A 115 3.45 -13.85 7.49
C SER A 115 3.28 -13.46 8.95
N ASP A 116 2.20 -13.90 9.61
CA ASP A 116 1.99 -13.62 11.03
C ASP A 116 3.05 -14.33 11.90
N ILE A 117 3.54 -15.50 11.47
CA ILE A 117 4.65 -16.22 12.12
C ILE A 117 5.95 -15.40 12.05
N TYR A 118 6.24 -14.80 10.90
CA TYR A 118 7.40 -13.91 10.76
C TYR A 118 7.27 -12.67 11.66
N SER A 119 6.10 -12.02 11.67
CA SER A 119 5.82 -10.88 12.54
C SER A 119 5.97 -11.23 14.02
N LEU A 120 5.48 -12.40 14.44
CA LEU A 120 5.67 -12.91 15.79
C LEU A 120 7.16 -13.17 16.08
N GLY A 121 7.94 -13.68 15.12
CA GLY A 121 9.40 -13.78 15.23
C GLY A 121 10.07 -12.45 15.52
N CYS A 122 9.65 -11.36 14.85
CA CYS A 122 10.14 -10.01 15.13
C CYS A 122 9.78 -9.55 16.55
N ILE A 123 8.55 -9.81 17.00
CA ILE A 123 8.08 -9.48 18.35
C ILE A 123 8.87 -10.28 19.40
N MET A 124 9.13 -11.56 19.16
CA MET A 124 9.92 -12.41 20.06
C MET A 124 11.38 -11.94 20.15
N TYR A 125 11.97 -11.55 19.02
CA TYR A 125 13.30 -10.93 18.99
C TYR A 125 13.32 -9.66 19.84
N GLU A 126 12.33 -8.79 19.68
CA GLU A 126 12.23 -7.55 20.46
C GLU A 126 12.00 -7.81 21.95
N MET A 127 11.16 -8.77 22.32
CA MET A 127 11.01 -9.15 23.71
C MET A 127 12.33 -9.66 24.31
N LEU A 128 13.18 -10.34 23.53
CA LEU A 128 14.44 -10.87 24.01
C LEU A 128 15.56 -9.82 24.07
N CYS A 129 15.62 -8.90 23.10
CA CYS A 129 16.70 -7.91 22.97
C CYS A 129 16.34 -6.51 23.48
N GLY A 130 15.05 -6.24 23.69
CA GLY A 130 14.52 -4.90 23.95
C GLY A 130 14.41 -4.01 22.70
N HIS A 131 14.73 -4.52 21.51
CA HIS A 131 14.61 -3.82 20.23
C HIS A 131 14.31 -4.82 19.09
N PRO A 132 13.59 -4.42 18.02
CA PRO A 132 13.28 -5.31 16.90
C PRO A 132 14.54 -5.75 16.13
N PRO A 133 14.46 -6.82 15.32
CA PRO A 133 15.62 -7.38 14.62
C PRO A 133 16.22 -6.43 13.59
N PHE A 134 15.36 -5.61 12.98
CA PHE A 134 15.75 -4.60 12.01
C PHE A 134 15.19 -3.25 12.46
N MET A 135 16.07 -2.42 13.02
CA MET A 135 15.76 -1.04 13.36
C MET A 135 16.72 -0.15 12.60
N GLU A 136 16.31 0.25 11.40
CA GLU A 136 17.07 1.14 10.56
C GLU A 136 16.57 2.59 10.71
N GLU A 137 17.39 3.53 10.27
CA GLU A 137 17.10 4.96 10.36
C GLU A 137 15.84 5.38 9.57
N THR A 138 15.44 4.59 8.57
CA THR A 138 14.27 4.89 7.74
C THR A 138 13.41 3.65 7.52
N PRO A 139 12.07 3.79 7.41
CA PRO A 139 11.17 2.70 7.05
C PRO A 139 11.61 1.89 5.83
N LEU A 140 12.14 2.55 4.78
CA LEU A 140 12.59 1.88 3.57
C LEU A 140 13.85 1.04 3.79
N LYS A 141 14.81 1.55 4.58
CA LYS A 141 15.98 0.75 4.98
C LYS A 141 15.53 -0.46 5.81
N THR A 142 14.59 -0.28 6.74
CA THR A 142 14.00 -1.38 7.52
C THR A 142 13.37 -2.41 6.58
N ILE A 143 12.53 -2.01 5.63
CA ILE A 143 11.94 -2.92 4.64
C ILE A 143 13.02 -3.68 3.86
N LYS A 144 14.07 -3.00 3.38
CA LYS A 144 15.20 -3.65 2.71
C LYS A 144 15.91 -4.65 3.61
N ALA A 145 16.03 -4.35 4.90
CA ALA A 145 16.58 -5.28 5.89
C ALA A 145 15.70 -6.52 6.05
N HIS A 146 14.37 -6.33 6.12
CA HIS A 146 13.41 -7.44 6.09
C HIS A 146 13.51 -8.28 4.80
N LEU A 147 13.82 -7.67 3.65
CA LEU A 147 13.96 -8.40 2.38
C LEU A 147 15.29 -9.15 2.22
N TYR A 148 16.40 -8.55 2.64
CA TYR A 148 17.74 -8.99 2.20
C TYR A 148 18.75 -9.18 3.32
N GLN A 149 18.60 -8.51 4.46
CA GLN A 149 19.55 -8.67 5.56
C GLN A 149 19.27 -9.95 6.35
N THR A 150 20.32 -10.64 6.73
CA THR A 150 20.26 -11.70 7.74
C THR A 150 19.94 -11.06 9.09
N PRO A 151 18.96 -11.58 9.87
CA PRO A 151 18.71 -11.10 11.22
C PRO A 151 20.00 -11.09 12.03
N PRO A 152 20.28 -10.04 12.84
CA PRO A 152 21.48 -10.04 13.66
C PRO A 152 21.51 -11.28 14.55
N PRO A 153 22.68 -11.91 14.72
CA PRO A 153 22.79 -13.06 15.59
C PRO A 153 22.39 -12.63 17.00
N LEU A 154 21.48 -13.40 17.61
CA LEU A 154 21.18 -13.29 19.02
C LEU A 154 22.40 -13.81 19.78
N GLU A 155 23.39 -12.93 20.03
CA GLU A 155 24.52 -13.27 20.89
C GLU A 155 23.95 -13.73 22.22
N SER A 156 24.40 -14.89 22.70
CA SER A 156 24.08 -15.37 24.04
C SER A 156 24.73 -14.45 25.06
N GLY A 157 24.13 -13.27 25.26
CA GLY A 157 24.53 -12.28 26.25
C GLY A 157 24.67 -12.97 27.59
N THR A 158 25.77 -12.65 28.24
CA THR A 158 26.41 -13.37 29.34
C THR A 158 25.53 -13.43 30.60
N GLU A 159 24.59 -14.38 30.65
CA GLU A 159 24.17 -15.13 31.84
C GLU A 159 23.09 -16.20 31.46
N SER A 160 23.58 -17.43 31.23
CA SER A 160 23.05 -18.65 31.87
C SER A 160 21.61 -19.14 31.57
N SER A 161 21.42 -19.90 30.47
CA SER A 161 20.70 -21.21 30.45
C SER A 161 20.49 -21.75 29.01
N ARG A 162 20.51 -23.08 28.84
CA ARG A 162 20.16 -23.79 27.58
C ARG A 162 18.83 -23.30 26.94
N PRO A 163 17.73 -23.11 27.70
CA PRO A 163 16.46 -22.60 27.16
C PRO A 163 16.54 -21.28 26.37
N ALA A 164 17.45 -20.36 26.71
CA ALA A 164 17.61 -19.11 25.96
C ALA A 164 18.22 -19.33 24.57
N ARG A 165 19.06 -20.35 24.40
CA ARG A 165 19.64 -20.73 23.08
C ARG A 165 18.63 -21.43 22.20
N ASP A 166 17.81 -22.30 22.79
CA ASP A 166 16.72 -22.97 22.10
C ASP A 166 15.72 -21.92 21.58
N LEU A 167 15.36 -20.94 22.42
CA LEU A 167 14.48 -19.83 22.04
C LEU A 167 15.08 -18.95 20.93
N ALA A 168 16.37 -18.62 21.02
CA ALA A 168 17.06 -17.85 19.97
C ALA A 168 17.03 -18.55 18.61
N THR A 169 17.18 -19.89 18.60
CA THR A 169 17.10 -20.70 17.37
C THR A 169 15.70 -20.61 16.77
N ILE A 170 14.66 -20.81 17.59
CA ILE A 170 13.26 -20.72 17.17
C ILE A 170 12.94 -19.33 16.60
N ILE A 171 13.43 -18.27 17.24
CA ILE A 171 13.25 -16.89 16.74
C ILE A 171 13.85 -16.73 15.34
N LEU A 172 15.06 -17.23 15.12
CA LEU A 172 15.71 -17.15 13.81
C LEU A 172 15.00 -17.97 12.74
N ASP A 173 14.43 -19.12 13.10
CA ASP A 173 13.60 -19.93 12.19
C ASP A 173 12.32 -19.17 11.77
N CYS A 174 11.65 -18.48 12.70
CA CYS A 174 10.52 -17.60 12.38
C CYS A 174 10.91 -16.46 11.42
N LEU A 175 12.15 -15.94 11.55
CA LEU A 175 12.68 -14.85 10.73
C LEU A 175 13.27 -15.31 9.38
N ALA A 176 13.08 -16.57 9.01
CA ALA A 176 13.48 -17.07 7.70
C ALA A 176 12.79 -16.28 6.57
N LYS A 177 13.57 -15.87 5.57
CA LYS A 177 13.06 -15.07 4.44
C LYS A 177 12.10 -15.84 3.54
N ASP A 178 12.34 -17.15 3.43
CA ASP A 178 11.49 -18.10 2.74
C ASP A 178 10.39 -18.60 3.70
N PRO A 179 9.09 -18.37 3.43
CA PRO A 179 8.00 -18.81 4.28
C PRO A 179 8.00 -20.32 4.57
N GLU A 180 8.46 -21.16 3.65
CA GLU A 180 8.49 -22.62 3.82
C GLU A 180 9.53 -23.09 4.86
N LYS A 181 10.49 -22.22 5.21
CA LYS A 181 11.52 -22.51 6.21
C LYS A 181 11.11 -22.10 7.63
N ARG A 182 9.94 -21.46 7.78
CA ARG A 182 9.38 -21.07 9.07
C ARG A 182 8.66 -22.25 9.72
N PRO A 183 8.35 -22.19 11.02
CA PRO A 183 7.47 -23.18 11.65
C PRO A 183 6.17 -23.38 10.85
N ALA A 184 5.75 -24.63 10.71
CA ALA A 184 4.65 -24.98 9.82
C ALA A 184 3.28 -24.42 10.26
N SER A 185 3.13 -24.05 11.53
CA SER A 185 1.93 -23.40 12.08
C SER A 185 2.22 -22.73 13.43
N MET A 186 1.27 -21.90 13.91
CA MET A 186 1.31 -21.31 15.26
C MET A 186 1.31 -22.38 16.36
N ALA A 187 0.63 -23.51 16.15
CA ALA A 187 0.63 -24.64 17.09
C ALA A 187 2.03 -25.30 17.18
N VAL A 188 2.71 -25.49 16.04
CA VAL A 188 4.09 -26.01 16.01
C VAL A 188 5.05 -25.04 16.71
N LEU A 189 4.92 -23.74 16.43
CA LEU A 189 5.72 -22.70 17.09
C LEU A 189 5.50 -22.70 18.61
N LYS A 190 4.26 -22.86 19.07
CA LYS A 190 3.94 -22.98 20.50
C LYS A 190 4.63 -24.20 21.13
N GLU A 191 4.53 -25.37 20.53
CA GLU A 191 5.18 -26.59 21.02
C GLU A 191 6.71 -26.43 21.10
N GLN A 192 7.31 -25.84 20.07
CA GLN A 192 8.74 -25.53 20.06
C GLN A 192 9.11 -24.60 21.22
N CYS A 193 8.38 -23.51 21.44
CA CYS A 193 8.63 -22.56 22.54
C CYS A 193 8.46 -23.21 23.92
N LEU A 194 7.45 -24.05 24.11
CA LEU A 194 7.21 -24.74 25.38
C LEU A 194 8.27 -25.81 25.68
N SER A 195 8.91 -26.35 24.64
CA SER A 195 9.99 -27.33 24.78
C SER A 195 11.35 -26.73 25.15
N CYS A 196 11.48 -25.40 25.13
CA CYS A 196 12.71 -24.69 25.51
C CYS A 196 13.18 -25.12 26.90
N GLY A 197 14.39 -25.70 26.99
CA GLY A 197 14.96 -26.17 28.24
C GLY A 197 14.43 -27.50 28.77
N SER A 198 13.61 -28.22 28.00
CA SER A 198 13.31 -29.63 28.28
C SER A 198 14.51 -30.52 27.92
N GLU A 199 14.81 -31.53 28.74
CA GLU A 199 15.78 -32.55 28.38
C GLU A 199 15.20 -33.40 27.24
N ASN A 200 15.69 -33.17 26.02
CA ASN A 200 15.33 -33.99 24.87
C ASN A 200 15.79 -35.44 25.13
N THR A 201 14.90 -36.29 25.64
CA THR A 201 15.06 -37.74 25.58
C THR A 201 14.98 -38.09 24.11
N SER A 202 16.07 -38.63 23.55
CA SER A 202 16.16 -39.06 22.16
C SER A 202 14.85 -39.70 21.67
N ILE A 203 14.23 -39.10 20.67
CA ILE A 203 13.20 -39.77 19.89
C ILE A 203 13.89 -40.95 19.20
N LYS A 204 13.77 -42.14 19.79
CA LYS A 204 14.02 -43.39 19.08
C LYS A 204 12.97 -43.50 17.99
N GLU A 205 13.43 -43.65 16.74
CA GLU A 205 12.57 -44.09 15.64
C GLU A 205 11.79 -45.34 16.07
N VAL A 206 10.46 -45.25 16.04
CA VAL A 206 9.58 -46.42 16.17
C VAL A 206 9.10 -46.79 14.77
N PRO A 207 9.29 -48.05 14.32
CA PRO A 207 8.94 -48.45 12.97
C PRO A 207 7.42 -48.51 12.80
N VAL A 208 6.93 -47.93 11.71
CA VAL A 208 5.52 -47.99 11.32
C VAL A 208 5.15 -49.43 10.98
N ARG A 209 4.28 -50.04 11.79
CA ARG A 209 3.64 -51.33 11.47
C ARG A 209 2.12 -51.19 11.57
N ALA A 210 1.46 -51.19 10.42
CA ALA A 210 0.02 -51.05 10.26
C ALA A 210 -0.78 -52.18 10.94
N LYS A 211 -1.87 -51.84 11.65
CA LYS A 211 -3.04 -52.72 11.85
C LYS A 211 -4.35 -51.94 11.94
N LYS A 212 -5.36 -52.49 11.25
CA LYS A 212 -6.76 -52.05 11.15
C LYS A 212 -7.53 -52.30 12.45
N ALA A 213 -8.21 -51.28 12.98
CA ALA A 213 -9.45 -51.28 13.77
C ALA A 213 -9.64 -49.83 14.29
N SER A 214 -10.73 -49.11 14.08
CA SER A 214 -11.98 -49.29 14.80
C SER A 214 -13.04 -48.31 14.26
N LEU A 215 -14.06 -48.81 13.57
CA LEU A 215 -15.17 -48.02 13.01
C LEU A 215 -16.23 -47.61 14.05
N ILE A 216 -16.04 -47.92 15.33
CA ILE A 216 -17.08 -47.85 16.37
C ILE A 216 -17.04 -46.51 17.13
N LEU A 217 -15.93 -45.74 17.07
CA LEU A 217 -15.79 -44.50 17.85
C LEU A 217 -16.49 -43.27 17.19
N VAL A 218 -16.68 -43.29 15.88
CA VAL A 218 -17.20 -42.14 15.11
C VAL A 218 -18.73 -42.01 15.25
N ALA A 219 -19.45 -43.10 15.49
CA ALA A 219 -20.90 -43.08 15.64
C ALA A 219 -21.37 -42.48 16.97
N SER A 220 -20.55 -42.56 18.03
CA SER A 220 -20.89 -42.10 19.38
C SER A 220 -20.82 -40.58 19.53
N LEU A 221 -19.90 -39.93 18.81
CA LEU A 221 -19.67 -38.48 18.88
C LEU A 221 -20.77 -37.66 18.18
N LEU A 222 -21.40 -38.22 17.14
CA LEU A 222 -22.48 -37.54 16.40
C LEU A 222 -23.80 -37.46 17.19
N LEU A 223 -24.01 -38.34 18.18
CA LEU A 223 -25.24 -38.35 18.98
C LEU A 223 -25.24 -37.29 20.09
N ILE A 224 -24.06 -36.88 20.57
CA ILE A 224 -23.92 -35.90 21.67
C ILE A 224 -24.11 -34.46 21.16
N ALA A 225 -23.74 -34.19 19.90
CA ALA A 225 -23.89 -32.86 19.29
C ALA A 225 -25.36 -32.45 19.03
N ALA A 226 -26.29 -33.42 18.93
CA ALA A 226 -27.69 -33.14 18.59
C ALA A 226 -28.55 -32.64 19.76
N ILE A 227 -28.08 -32.71 21.00
CA ILE A 227 -28.90 -32.43 22.20
C ILE A 227 -28.54 -31.09 22.87
N ALA A 228 -27.32 -30.57 22.66
CA ALA A 228 -26.83 -29.41 23.42
C ALA A 228 -27.14 -28.02 22.80
N VAL A 229 -27.58 -27.98 21.54
CA VAL A 229 -27.72 -26.72 20.77
C VAL A 229 -28.98 -25.89 21.13
N PRO A 230 -30.13 -26.42 21.62
CA PRO A 230 -31.29 -25.56 21.86
C PRO A 230 -31.28 -24.76 23.18
N PHE A 231 -30.34 -24.97 24.10
CA PHE A 231 -30.48 -24.47 25.48
C PHE A 231 -29.80 -23.12 25.77
N THR A 232 -28.86 -22.67 24.93
CA THR A 232 -28.08 -21.44 25.20
C THR A 232 -28.59 -20.19 24.47
N TYR A 233 -29.50 -20.33 23.52
CA TYR A 233 -30.00 -19.22 22.70
C TYR A 233 -30.91 -18.23 23.47
N ASN A 234 -31.44 -18.59 24.65
CA ASN A 234 -32.51 -17.81 25.29
C ASN A 234 -32.11 -16.98 26.53
N ARG A 235 -30.81 -16.71 26.78
CA ARG A 235 -30.39 -16.03 28.02
C ARG A 235 -29.59 -14.73 27.87
N MET A 236 -29.38 -14.22 26.66
CA MET A 236 -28.57 -12.99 26.46
C MET A 236 -29.35 -11.85 25.82
N THR A 237 -30.39 -11.38 26.51
CA THR A 237 -30.88 -10.01 26.29
C THR A 237 -31.24 -9.38 27.64
N SER A 238 -30.38 -8.47 28.12
CA SER A 238 -30.72 -7.22 28.82
C SER A 238 -29.57 -6.76 29.72
N ARG A 239 -28.91 -5.65 29.37
CA ARG A 239 -28.66 -4.47 30.24
C ARG A 239 -27.81 -3.42 29.51
N ARG A 240 -28.31 -2.18 29.49
CA ARG A 240 -27.65 -0.96 28.99
C ARG A 240 -26.88 -0.28 30.13
N PHE A 241 -25.79 0.41 29.82
CA PHE A 241 -25.16 1.44 30.68
C PHE A 241 -24.61 2.62 29.86
N GLU A 242 -24.68 3.81 30.45
CA GLU A 242 -24.28 5.13 29.91
C GLU A 242 -22.81 5.52 30.26
N PRO A 243 -22.18 6.48 29.56
CA PRO A 243 -20.75 6.78 29.69
C PRO A 243 -20.41 8.00 30.58
N VAL A 244 -19.21 8.01 31.17
CA VAL A 244 -18.62 9.17 31.88
C VAL A 244 -17.34 9.64 31.17
N LYS A 245 -17.15 10.96 31.06
CA LYS A 245 -16.06 11.65 30.33
C LYS A 245 -14.92 12.10 31.26
N GLN A 246 -13.66 12.04 30.81
CA GLN A 246 -12.57 12.94 31.26
C GLN A 246 -11.41 13.10 30.25
N LYS A 247 -10.65 14.20 30.38
CA LYS A 247 -9.79 14.88 29.39
C LYS A 247 -8.28 14.71 29.71
N PRO A 248 -7.33 14.75 28.75
CA PRO A 248 -5.91 14.39 28.98
C PRO A 248 -4.97 15.60 29.20
N ALA A 249 -3.74 15.33 29.70
CA ALA A 249 -2.64 16.28 29.93
C ALA A 249 -1.33 15.87 29.18
N PRO A 250 -0.34 16.78 28.97
CA PRO A 250 0.54 16.78 27.80
C PRO A 250 1.99 16.26 28.03
N VAL A 251 2.66 15.94 26.91
CA VAL A 251 4.00 15.30 26.79
C VAL A 251 5.11 16.32 26.45
N SER A 252 6.32 16.13 26.97
CA SER A 252 7.53 16.94 26.75
C SER A 252 8.58 16.23 25.89
N LYS A 253 9.27 16.97 25.01
CA LYS A 253 10.24 16.55 23.98
C LYS A 253 11.70 16.80 24.38
N VAL A 254 12.64 15.94 23.98
CA VAL A 254 14.09 16.26 23.89
C VAL A 254 14.74 15.53 22.68
N PRO A 255 15.69 16.14 21.93
CA PRO A 255 16.16 15.68 20.60
C PRO A 255 17.57 15.04 20.58
N ILE A 256 17.92 14.29 19.52
CA ILE A 256 19.27 13.68 19.33
C ILE A 256 19.82 13.99 17.90
N LYS A 257 21.16 14.11 17.85
CA LYS A 257 22.04 14.62 16.77
C LYS A 257 22.34 13.62 15.62
N TYR A 258 22.68 14.20 14.47
CA TYR A 258 23.01 13.62 13.15
C TYR A 258 24.38 12.92 13.03
N PHE A 259 24.48 11.94 12.11
CA PHE A 259 25.69 11.49 11.39
C PHE A 259 25.39 11.29 9.88
N GLU A 260 26.44 11.36 9.05
CA GLU A 260 26.47 11.64 7.58
C GLU A 260 25.98 10.52 6.62
N PRO A 261 25.52 10.85 5.40
CA PRO A 261 24.86 9.91 4.48
C PRO A 261 25.79 9.24 3.46
N LEU A 262 25.43 7.99 3.13
CA LEU A 262 25.96 7.19 2.00
C LEU A 262 25.01 7.28 0.79
N LYS A 263 25.57 7.66 -0.36
CA LYS A 263 24.92 7.87 -1.67
C LYS A 263 24.17 6.63 -2.20
N LEU A 264 22.94 6.81 -2.71
CA LEU A 264 22.23 5.80 -3.52
C LEU A 264 21.37 6.42 -4.64
N ASN A 265 21.50 5.87 -5.85
CA ASN A 265 20.99 6.35 -7.15
C ASN A 265 19.48 6.70 -7.28
N ASP A 266 19.22 7.85 -7.91
CA ASP A 266 18.22 8.27 -8.93
C ASP A 266 16.71 7.97 -8.83
N LYS A 267 16.17 7.16 -7.91
CA LYS A 267 14.70 6.98 -7.78
C LYS A 267 14.24 6.95 -6.32
N PHE A 268 13.95 8.12 -5.75
CA PHE A 268 13.30 8.23 -4.43
C PHE A 268 11.77 8.27 -4.58
N ARG A 269 11.10 7.19 -4.19
CA ARG A 269 9.64 7.16 -4.06
C ARG A 269 9.29 7.29 -2.57
N LEU A 270 8.76 8.44 -2.14
CA LEU A 270 8.09 8.56 -0.84
C LEU A 270 6.62 8.16 -1.02
N ARG A 271 5.99 7.62 0.02
CA ARG A 271 4.61 7.10 -0.07
C ARG A 271 3.60 7.98 0.66
N SER A 272 2.38 7.94 0.13
CA SER A 272 1.10 8.26 0.78
C SER A 272 1.09 7.88 2.26
N GLY A 273 0.82 8.86 3.12
CA GLY A 273 0.72 8.72 4.56
C GLY A 273 2.04 8.75 5.36
N ILE A 274 3.22 8.89 4.72
CA ILE A 274 4.52 8.89 5.42
C ILE A 274 5.41 10.09 5.06
N ALA A 275 5.15 10.80 3.96
CA ALA A 275 5.93 11.99 3.66
C ALA A 275 5.52 13.15 4.58
N THR A 276 6.46 13.60 5.39
CA THR A 276 6.38 14.80 6.24
C THR A 276 7.40 15.83 5.77
N ASP A 277 7.26 17.08 6.21
CA ASP A 277 8.25 18.12 5.93
C ASP A 277 9.68 17.72 6.36
N ASP A 278 9.80 17.04 7.50
CA ASP A 278 11.07 16.51 8.00
C ASP A 278 11.67 15.45 7.06
N ALA A 279 10.83 14.59 6.46
CA ALA A 279 11.28 13.61 5.49
C ALA A 279 11.73 14.26 4.16
N LEU A 280 11.14 15.39 3.77
CA LEU A 280 11.63 16.13 2.60
C LEU A 280 12.98 16.80 2.86
N LYS A 281 13.19 17.24 4.11
CA LYS A 281 14.46 17.84 4.53
C LYS A 281 15.62 16.85 4.50
N THR A 282 15.39 15.58 4.79
CA THR A 282 16.46 14.55 4.73
C THR A 282 16.90 14.22 3.30
N LEU A 283 16.15 14.65 2.28
CA LEU A 283 16.55 14.49 0.88
C LEU A 283 17.58 15.53 0.44
N ILE A 284 17.77 16.62 1.18
CA ILE A 284 18.69 17.69 0.79
C ILE A 284 20.11 17.14 0.62
N GLY A 285 20.70 17.38 -0.56
CA GLY A 285 22.02 16.87 -0.92
C GLY A 285 22.01 15.51 -1.63
N GLU A 286 20.86 14.86 -1.75
CA GLU A 286 20.68 13.63 -2.52
C GLU A 286 20.38 13.91 -4.00
N GLU A 287 20.80 13.01 -4.89
CA GLU A 287 20.52 13.08 -6.34
C GLU A 287 19.14 12.53 -6.67
N VAL A 288 18.09 13.21 -6.18
CA VAL A 288 16.71 12.82 -6.45
C VAL A 288 16.21 13.48 -7.73
N LYS A 289 15.98 12.68 -8.78
CA LYS A 289 15.41 13.13 -10.06
C LYS A 289 13.89 13.01 -10.14
N GLU A 290 13.32 12.01 -9.48
CA GLU A 290 11.88 11.79 -9.48
C GLU A 290 11.40 11.68 -8.04
N LEU A 291 10.36 12.43 -7.69
CA LEU A 291 9.74 12.41 -6.38
C LEU A 291 8.23 12.26 -6.51
N LYS A 292 7.69 11.20 -5.91
CA LYS A 292 6.24 10.99 -5.77
C LYS A 292 5.86 11.22 -4.32
N LEU A 293 4.86 12.07 -4.10
CA LEU A 293 4.32 12.45 -2.79
C LEU A 293 2.80 12.18 -2.72
N GLU A 294 2.30 11.33 -3.61
CA GLU A 294 0.87 11.03 -3.75
C GLU A 294 0.22 10.69 -2.42
N GLY A 295 -0.96 11.24 -2.13
CA GLY A 295 -1.76 10.96 -0.92
C GLY A 295 -1.13 11.42 0.40
N SER A 296 0.00 12.15 0.35
CA SER A 296 0.71 12.57 1.58
C SER A 296 0.04 13.80 2.17
N THR A 297 -0.68 13.63 3.28
CA THR A 297 -1.48 14.70 3.90
C THR A 297 -0.72 15.63 4.85
N ASP A 298 0.50 15.24 5.23
CA ASP A 298 1.31 15.93 6.25
C ASP A 298 2.46 16.77 5.64
N ILE A 299 2.50 16.89 4.31
CA ILE A 299 3.38 17.82 3.61
C ILE A 299 2.73 19.20 3.59
N THR A 300 3.51 20.20 3.99
CA THR A 300 3.14 21.61 3.88
C THR A 300 3.97 22.32 2.81
N VAL A 301 3.61 23.56 2.52
CA VAL A 301 4.41 24.44 1.64
C VAL A 301 5.83 24.63 2.16
N GLU A 302 6.03 24.63 3.48
CA GLU A 302 7.36 24.77 4.06
C GLU A 302 8.23 23.53 3.73
N GLY A 303 7.67 22.33 3.82
CA GLY A 303 8.33 21.10 3.38
C GLY A 303 8.73 21.14 1.90
N LEU A 304 7.83 21.62 1.04
CA LEU A 304 8.13 21.74 -0.40
C LEU A 304 9.32 22.66 -0.70
N LYS A 305 9.64 23.63 0.16
CA LYS A 305 10.78 24.53 -0.07
C LYS A 305 12.11 23.76 -0.06
N HIS A 306 12.18 22.64 0.65
CA HIS A 306 13.38 21.79 0.67
C HIS A 306 13.66 21.12 -0.68
N LEU A 307 12.66 21.02 -1.56
CA LEU A 307 12.83 20.42 -2.89
C LEU A 307 13.65 21.28 -3.86
N ARG A 308 13.86 22.56 -3.55
CA ARG A 308 14.61 23.51 -4.41
C ARG A 308 16.06 23.11 -4.61
N GLU A 309 16.61 22.37 -3.66
CA GLU A 309 18.00 21.93 -3.67
C GLU A 309 18.19 20.60 -4.42
N LEU A 310 17.10 19.96 -4.84
CA LEU A 310 17.12 18.68 -5.52
C LEU A 310 17.13 18.84 -7.05
N PRO A 311 17.86 17.98 -7.79
CA PRO A 311 17.86 17.99 -9.25
C PRO A 311 16.60 17.34 -9.85
N LEU A 312 15.41 17.76 -9.38
CA LEU A 312 14.14 17.16 -9.76
C LEU A 312 13.78 17.39 -11.23
N VAL A 313 13.42 16.29 -11.87
CA VAL A 313 12.88 16.18 -13.24
C VAL A 313 11.38 15.85 -13.18
N ALA A 314 10.93 15.05 -12.21
CA ALA A 314 9.53 14.71 -12.03
C ALA A 314 9.05 14.91 -10.60
N LEU A 315 7.89 15.53 -10.43
CA LEU A 315 7.23 15.73 -9.15
C LEU A 315 5.76 15.32 -9.25
N ASN A 316 5.34 14.39 -8.40
CA ASN A 316 3.93 14.02 -8.24
C ASN A 316 3.46 14.46 -6.84
N LEU A 317 2.43 15.28 -6.82
CA LEU A 317 1.76 15.79 -5.63
C LEU A 317 0.33 15.26 -5.51
N LYS A 318 -0.08 14.27 -6.31
CA LYS A 318 -1.47 13.83 -6.44
C LYS A 318 -2.13 13.59 -5.07
N LYS A 319 -3.38 14.00 -4.88
CA LYS A 319 -4.14 13.77 -3.63
C LYS A 319 -3.43 14.28 -2.34
N THR A 320 -2.50 15.23 -2.43
CA THR A 320 -1.97 15.96 -1.26
C THR A 320 -2.95 17.04 -0.80
N ARG A 321 -2.73 17.63 0.38
CA ARG A 321 -3.57 18.73 0.92
C ARG A 321 -3.17 20.13 0.44
N LEU A 322 -2.29 20.20 -0.55
CA LEU A 322 -1.72 21.45 -1.06
C LEU A 322 -2.68 22.14 -2.04
N GLY A 323 -2.83 23.45 -1.91
CA GLY A 323 -3.57 24.31 -2.83
C GLY A 323 -2.70 25.35 -3.54
N ASP A 324 -3.28 26.51 -3.84
CA ASP A 324 -2.62 27.64 -4.53
C ASP A 324 -1.30 28.07 -3.89
N GLU A 325 -1.17 27.94 -2.58
CA GLU A 325 -0.01 28.31 -1.79
C GLU A 325 1.26 27.51 -2.17
N ALA A 326 1.11 26.33 -2.78
CA ALA A 326 2.23 25.52 -3.25
C ALA A 326 2.82 26.03 -4.58
N ILE A 327 2.03 26.71 -5.41
CA ILE A 327 2.42 27.12 -6.77
C ILE A 327 3.70 27.98 -6.80
N PRO A 328 3.89 28.99 -5.93
CA PRO A 328 5.13 29.76 -5.91
C PRO A 328 6.36 28.89 -5.66
N VAL A 329 6.26 27.88 -4.79
CA VAL A 329 7.37 26.97 -4.50
C VAL A 329 7.61 26.02 -5.67
N ILE A 330 6.56 25.50 -6.28
CA ILE A 330 6.64 24.65 -7.48
C ILE A 330 7.35 25.39 -8.62
N ASN A 331 7.04 26.67 -8.84
CA ASN A 331 7.66 27.49 -9.89
C ASN A 331 9.17 27.68 -9.74
N GLU A 332 9.70 27.51 -8.53
CA GLU A 332 11.14 27.58 -8.28
C GLU A 332 11.86 26.29 -8.72
N LEU A 333 11.14 25.18 -8.93
CA LEU A 333 11.66 23.89 -9.38
C LEU A 333 11.89 23.87 -10.90
N ARG A 334 12.74 24.76 -11.40
CA ARG A 334 12.96 25.03 -12.84
C ARG A 334 13.42 23.81 -13.66
N GLY A 335 13.91 22.76 -13.00
CA GLY A 335 14.32 21.49 -13.62
C GLY A 335 13.16 20.57 -13.99
N VAL A 336 11.99 20.75 -13.38
CA VAL A 336 10.86 19.83 -13.51
C VAL A 336 10.28 19.85 -14.93
N THR A 337 10.23 18.66 -15.54
CA THR A 337 9.64 18.40 -16.85
C THR A 337 8.34 17.62 -16.74
N ARG A 338 8.09 16.91 -15.64
CA ARG A 338 6.84 16.19 -15.37
C ARG A 338 6.24 16.62 -14.04
N LEU A 339 5.02 17.12 -14.06
CA LEU A 339 4.31 17.57 -12.87
C LEU A 339 2.94 16.93 -12.80
N ASP A 340 2.62 16.37 -11.65
CA ASP A 340 1.30 15.79 -11.37
C ASP A 340 0.69 16.52 -10.17
N LEU A 341 -0.44 17.19 -10.43
CA LEU A 341 -1.23 17.99 -9.51
C LEU A 341 -2.62 17.38 -9.29
N SER A 342 -2.82 16.12 -9.66
CA SER A 342 -4.15 15.54 -9.74
C SER A 342 -4.83 15.48 -8.38
N CYS A 343 -6.14 15.71 -8.36
CA CYS A 343 -6.96 15.82 -7.15
C CYS A 343 -6.55 16.95 -6.18
N LEU A 344 -5.72 17.93 -6.56
CA LEU A 344 -5.38 19.07 -5.70
C LEU A 344 -6.45 20.16 -5.73
N ASP A 345 -6.55 20.91 -4.64
CA ASP A 345 -7.46 22.04 -4.49
C ASP A 345 -6.81 23.35 -4.99
N ILE A 346 -6.39 23.36 -6.26
CA ILE A 346 -5.79 24.52 -6.92
C ILE A 346 -6.87 25.29 -7.66
N SER A 347 -6.98 26.59 -7.39
CA SER A 347 -7.90 27.49 -8.06
C SER A 347 -7.39 27.90 -9.45
N THR A 348 -8.28 28.43 -10.27
CA THR A 348 -7.95 29.11 -11.54
C THR A 348 -6.84 30.16 -11.39
N ALA A 349 -6.79 30.87 -10.25
CA ALA A 349 -5.73 31.85 -9.99
C ALA A 349 -4.37 31.19 -9.72
N GLY A 350 -4.37 30.01 -9.10
CA GLY A 350 -3.20 29.16 -8.92
C GLY A 350 -2.66 28.64 -10.26
N PHE A 351 -3.52 28.02 -11.08
CA PHE A 351 -3.12 27.53 -12.41
C PHE A 351 -2.55 28.63 -13.31
N LYS A 352 -3.14 29.83 -13.29
CA LYS A 352 -2.65 30.99 -14.05
C LYS A 352 -1.30 31.52 -13.60
N LYS A 353 -0.82 31.11 -12.42
CA LYS A 353 0.52 31.45 -11.90
C LYS A 353 1.54 30.35 -12.15
N LEU A 354 1.16 29.17 -12.62
CA LEU A 354 2.08 28.06 -12.86
C LEU A 354 3.11 28.46 -13.94
N ASP A 355 4.40 28.34 -13.63
CA ASP A 355 5.53 28.80 -14.44
C ASP A 355 6.72 27.83 -14.41
N LEU A 356 6.61 26.73 -15.17
CA LEU A 356 7.65 25.71 -15.31
C LEU A 356 8.16 25.63 -16.77
N PRO A 357 9.21 26.36 -17.16
CA PRO A 357 9.59 26.54 -18.57
C PRO A 357 9.99 25.24 -19.28
N LYS A 358 10.39 24.20 -18.55
CA LYS A 358 10.78 22.90 -19.08
C LYS A 358 9.67 21.85 -19.05
N LEU A 359 8.45 22.21 -18.63
CA LEU A 359 7.34 21.28 -18.50
C LEU A 359 7.01 20.60 -19.85
N ARG A 360 6.83 19.28 -19.80
CA ARG A 360 6.51 18.39 -20.93
C ARG A 360 5.35 17.45 -20.63
N SER A 361 5.13 17.12 -19.35
CA SER A 361 4.01 16.30 -18.91
C SER A 361 3.28 16.99 -17.76
N LEU A 362 1.96 17.10 -17.89
CA LEU A 362 1.11 17.70 -16.86
C LEU A 362 -0.09 16.80 -16.60
N TYR A 363 -0.31 16.49 -15.33
CA TYR A 363 -1.50 15.80 -14.84
C TYR A 363 -2.28 16.74 -13.92
N VAL A 364 -3.56 16.94 -14.23
CA VAL A 364 -4.51 17.77 -13.48
C VAL A 364 -5.87 17.06 -13.40
N ASP A 365 -5.90 15.73 -13.52
CA ASP A 365 -7.13 14.97 -13.41
C ASP A 365 -7.79 15.16 -12.04
N GLU A 366 -9.12 15.15 -12.04
CA GLU A 366 -9.96 15.34 -10.85
C GLU A 366 -9.74 16.66 -10.09
N CYS A 367 -9.03 17.64 -10.67
CA CYS A 367 -8.96 18.99 -10.13
C CYS A 367 -10.32 19.70 -10.32
N LYS A 368 -11.10 19.78 -9.24
CA LYS A 368 -12.50 20.27 -9.24
C LYS A 368 -12.68 21.71 -9.73
N HIS A 369 -11.62 22.51 -9.69
CA HIS A 369 -11.62 23.92 -10.10
C HIS A 369 -10.95 24.17 -11.45
N PHE A 370 -10.44 23.14 -12.13
CA PHE A 370 -9.77 23.27 -13.42
C PHE A 370 -10.78 23.44 -14.56
N ASP A 371 -10.92 24.66 -15.08
CA ASP A 371 -11.94 25.02 -16.07
C ASP A 371 -11.41 25.26 -17.50
N ASP A 372 -12.32 25.59 -18.42
CA ASP A 372 -12.01 25.91 -19.82
C ASP A 372 -10.92 27.00 -19.97
N SER A 373 -10.93 27.99 -19.08
CA SER A 373 -9.99 29.10 -19.11
C SER A 373 -8.60 28.68 -18.66
N ASP A 374 -8.53 27.75 -17.71
CA ASP A 374 -7.29 27.15 -17.24
C ASP A 374 -6.64 26.28 -18.32
N LEU A 375 -7.42 25.43 -18.99
CA LEU A 375 -6.91 24.65 -20.13
C LEU A 375 -6.38 25.55 -21.25
N GLU A 376 -7.11 26.61 -21.61
CA GLU A 376 -6.67 27.56 -22.64
C GLU A 376 -5.39 28.31 -22.23
N PHE A 377 -5.23 28.61 -20.93
CA PHE A 377 -3.99 29.16 -20.39
C PHE A 377 -2.83 28.15 -20.51
N ILE A 378 -3.02 26.91 -20.04
CA ILE A 378 -2.01 25.84 -20.10
C ILE A 378 -1.55 25.59 -21.55
N ILE A 379 -2.47 25.51 -22.51
CA ILE A 379 -2.15 25.31 -23.93
C ILE A 379 -1.29 26.46 -24.48
N ARG A 380 -1.57 27.71 -24.08
CA ARG A 380 -0.77 28.87 -24.51
C ARG A 380 0.58 28.92 -23.81
N ARG A 381 0.63 28.57 -22.53
CA ARG A 381 1.83 28.66 -21.69
C ARG A 381 2.83 27.55 -22.01
N TYR A 382 2.34 26.35 -22.31
CA TYR A 382 3.12 25.13 -22.52
C TYR A 382 2.79 24.48 -23.88
N PRO A 383 3.11 25.13 -25.01
CA PRO A 383 2.80 24.59 -26.34
C PRO A 383 3.55 23.29 -26.68
N HIS A 384 4.61 22.97 -25.92
CA HIS A 384 5.50 21.80 -26.10
C HIS A 384 5.14 20.61 -25.20
N LEU A 385 3.95 20.58 -24.60
CA LEU A 385 3.51 19.41 -23.83
C LEU A 385 3.46 18.17 -24.74
N ARG A 386 4.07 17.09 -24.27
CA ARG A 386 4.02 15.75 -24.86
C ARG A 386 2.95 14.88 -24.19
N LEU A 387 2.63 15.16 -22.93
CA LEU A 387 1.57 14.49 -22.18
C LEU A 387 0.67 15.50 -21.46
N LEU A 388 -0.64 15.29 -21.58
CA LEU A 388 -1.64 16.05 -20.84
C LEU A 388 -2.73 15.10 -20.33
N ASN A 389 -2.97 15.10 -19.01
CA ASN A 389 -4.13 14.45 -18.40
C ASN A 389 -5.05 15.52 -17.78
N VAL A 390 -6.28 15.58 -18.27
CA VAL A 390 -7.37 16.47 -17.83
C VAL A 390 -8.64 15.68 -17.51
N SER A 391 -8.49 14.38 -17.23
CA SER A 391 -9.60 13.46 -17.00
C SER A 391 -10.44 13.92 -15.80
N SER A 392 -11.76 13.72 -15.88
CA SER A 392 -12.68 14.04 -14.79
C SER A 392 -12.61 15.50 -14.27
N THR A 393 -12.19 16.44 -15.12
CA THR A 393 -12.21 17.89 -14.84
C THR A 393 -13.48 18.54 -15.42
N PRO A 394 -13.94 19.69 -14.88
CA PRO A 394 -15.15 20.37 -15.37
C PRO A 394 -14.93 21.16 -16.68
N ILE A 395 -14.15 20.63 -17.63
CA ILE A 395 -13.94 21.27 -18.94
C ILE A 395 -15.00 20.86 -19.96
N SER A 396 -15.34 21.78 -20.85
CA SER A 396 -16.34 21.59 -21.89
C SER A 396 -15.78 20.93 -23.16
N GLU A 397 -16.67 20.35 -23.97
CA GLU A 397 -16.36 19.84 -25.32
C GLU A 397 -15.65 20.90 -26.19
N LYS A 398 -16.00 22.18 -26.00
CA LYS A 398 -15.38 23.30 -26.73
C LYS A 398 -13.92 23.46 -26.31
N ALA A 399 -13.61 23.35 -25.02
CA ALA A 399 -12.24 23.45 -24.52
C ALA A 399 -11.39 22.25 -24.94
N VAL A 400 -11.94 21.04 -24.96
CA VAL A 400 -11.26 19.84 -25.52
C VAL A 400 -10.83 20.08 -26.98
N SER A 401 -11.63 20.78 -27.78
CA SER A 401 -11.25 21.14 -29.16
C SER A 401 -10.02 22.05 -29.23
N SER A 402 -9.70 22.83 -28.20
CA SER A 402 -8.50 23.68 -28.17
C SER A 402 -7.21 22.88 -28.08
N ILE A 403 -7.25 21.64 -27.56
CA ILE A 403 -6.08 20.75 -27.39
C ILE A 403 -5.36 20.48 -28.73
N ARG A 404 -6.07 20.58 -29.87
CA ARG A 404 -5.48 20.48 -31.23
C ARG A 404 -4.32 21.46 -31.50
N ARG A 405 -4.12 22.46 -30.64
CA ARG A 405 -3.01 23.42 -30.69
C ARG A 405 -1.70 22.87 -30.12
N LEU A 406 -1.73 21.83 -29.30
CA LEU A 406 -0.55 21.15 -28.75
C LEU A 406 0.04 20.18 -29.79
N LYS A 407 0.85 20.70 -30.71
CA LYS A 407 1.34 19.92 -31.87
C LYS A 407 2.32 18.81 -31.52
N ASP A 408 2.97 18.91 -30.37
CA ASP A 408 3.95 17.94 -29.86
C ASP A 408 3.31 16.89 -28.93
N LEU A 409 1.98 16.93 -28.76
CA LEU A 409 1.27 16.03 -27.85
C LEU A 409 1.25 14.60 -28.39
N GLU A 410 1.68 13.66 -27.55
CA GLU A 410 1.80 12.23 -27.83
C GLU A 410 0.83 11.41 -26.99
N THR A 411 0.59 11.82 -25.74
CA THR A 411 -0.33 11.17 -24.82
C THR A 411 -1.39 12.15 -24.35
N LEU A 412 -2.66 11.78 -24.50
CA LEU A 412 -3.79 12.56 -24.04
C LEU A 412 -4.73 11.69 -23.20
N GLU A 413 -5.03 12.13 -21.98
CA GLU A 413 -5.97 11.47 -21.09
C GLU A 413 -7.14 12.43 -20.82
N VAL A 414 -8.32 12.04 -21.27
CA VAL A 414 -9.57 12.84 -21.25
C VAL A 414 -10.73 11.98 -20.72
N ALA A 415 -10.42 11.01 -19.87
CA ALA A 415 -11.40 10.09 -19.31
C ALA A 415 -12.48 10.83 -18.53
N GLY A 416 -13.70 10.29 -18.50
CA GLY A 416 -14.85 10.92 -17.81
C GLY A 416 -15.39 12.20 -18.47
N LEU A 417 -14.81 12.67 -19.57
CA LEU A 417 -15.27 13.88 -20.27
C LEU A 417 -16.33 13.57 -21.33
N LYS A 418 -17.12 14.57 -21.73
CA LYS A 418 -17.97 14.43 -22.91
C LYS A 418 -17.13 14.70 -24.16
N ILE A 419 -17.09 13.72 -25.07
CA ILE A 419 -16.25 13.76 -26.28
C ILE A 419 -17.15 13.65 -27.51
N THR A 420 -17.07 14.64 -28.40
CA THR A 420 -17.84 14.68 -29.65
C THR A 420 -17.04 14.19 -30.85
N GLU A 421 -17.74 13.89 -31.95
CA GLU A 421 -17.11 13.62 -33.25
C GLU A 421 -16.18 14.76 -33.69
N LYS A 422 -16.57 16.02 -33.44
CA LYS A 422 -15.73 17.18 -33.72
C LYS A 422 -14.45 17.15 -32.91
N ASN A 423 -14.51 16.79 -31.62
CA ASN A 423 -13.32 16.63 -30.80
C ASN A 423 -12.39 15.57 -31.39
N MET A 424 -12.93 14.40 -31.75
CA MET A 424 -12.14 13.32 -32.32
C MET A 424 -11.47 13.71 -33.65
N ARG A 425 -12.18 14.44 -34.53
CA ARG A 425 -11.57 14.98 -35.77
C ARG A 425 -10.47 15.99 -35.46
N ASP A 426 -10.73 16.93 -34.56
CA ASP A 426 -9.74 17.95 -34.16
C ASP A 426 -8.47 17.30 -33.58
N LEU A 427 -8.62 16.25 -32.77
CA LEU A 427 -7.53 15.50 -32.13
C LEU A 427 -6.79 14.57 -33.11
N SER A 428 -7.46 14.02 -34.12
CA SER A 428 -6.86 13.12 -35.13
C SER A 428 -5.70 13.74 -35.92
N HIS A 429 -5.63 15.07 -35.96
CA HIS A 429 -4.55 15.83 -36.60
C HIS A 429 -3.27 15.91 -35.76
N LEU A 430 -3.32 15.50 -34.49
CA LEU A 430 -2.16 15.44 -33.61
C LEU A 430 -1.34 14.16 -33.85
N LYS A 431 -0.11 14.14 -33.34
CA LYS A 431 0.77 12.96 -33.38
C LYS A 431 0.56 12.05 -32.15
N LEU A 432 -0.69 11.94 -31.68
CA LEU A 432 -1.02 11.13 -30.53
C LEU A 432 -0.68 9.66 -30.79
N THR A 433 0.14 9.10 -29.90
CA THR A 433 0.45 7.67 -29.82
C THR A 433 -0.46 6.97 -28.83
N LYS A 434 -0.94 7.68 -27.81
CA LYS A 434 -1.86 7.16 -26.79
C LYS A 434 -3.03 8.13 -26.56
N ILE A 435 -4.24 7.60 -26.51
CA ILE A 435 -5.41 8.34 -26.03
C ILE A 435 -6.23 7.50 -25.05
N ASN A 436 -6.56 8.09 -23.89
CA ASN A 436 -7.47 7.47 -22.92
C ASN A 436 -8.84 8.17 -22.96
N LEU A 437 -9.87 7.40 -23.31
CA LEU A 437 -11.26 7.81 -23.50
C LEU A 437 -12.21 7.02 -22.59
N THR A 438 -11.70 6.33 -21.57
CA THR A 438 -12.52 5.57 -20.64
C THR A 438 -13.52 6.48 -19.92
N GLU A 439 -14.70 5.97 -19.57
CA GLU A 439 -15.81 6.75 -18.97
C GLU A 439 -16.33 7.97 -19.74
N SER A 440 -15.76 8.25 -20.91
CA SER A 440 -16.10 9.45 -21.67
C SER A 440 -17.38 9.24 -22.46
N LYS A 441 -18.35 10.14 -22.29
CA LYS A 441 -19.62 10.05 -23.03
C LYS A 441 -19.40 10.41 -24.50
N MET A 442 -19.62 9.47 -25.41
CA MET A 442 -19.44 9.67 -26.85
C MET A 442 -20.38 8.83 -27.72
N THR A 443 -20.51 9.20 -28.99
CA THR A 443 -21.27 8.43 -29.97
C THR A 443 -20.41 7.30 -30.56
N PRO A 444 -21.00 6.21 -31.05
CA PRO A 444 -20.29 5.21 -31.86
C PRO A 444 -19.43 5.81 -32.99
N GLU A 445 -19.97 6.81 -33.69
CA GLU A 445 -19.26 7.49 -34.78
C GLU A 445 -18.02 8.24 -34.27
N ALA A 446 -18.08 8.85 -33.08
CA ALA A 446 -16.92 9.49 -32.49
C ALA A 446 -15.76 8.51 -32.25
N VAL A 447 -16.08 7.28 -31.80
CA VAL A 447 -15.07 6.21 -31.63
C VAL A 447 -14.47 5.80 -32.97
N LEU A 448 -15.30 5.63 -34.00
CA LEU A 448 -14.83 5.19 -35.32
C LEU A 448 -13.88 6.19 -35.99
N ILE A 449 -13.97 7.48 -35.65
CA ILE A 449 -13.02 8.52 -36.09
C ILE A 449 -11.60 8.25 -35.55
N ALA A 450 -11.42 7.42 -34.51
CA ALA A 450 -10.09 7.04 -34.04
C ALA A 450 -9.23 6.37 -35.14
N ARG A 451 -9.85 5.77 -36.17
CA ARG A 451 -9.13 5.23 -37.35
C ARG A 451 -8.35 6.29 -38.15
N ASP A 452 -8.72 7.56 -38.03
CA ASP A 452 -8.12 8.67 -38.77
C ASP A 452 -6.80 9.15 -38.11
N PHE A 453 -6.49 8.68 -36.90
CA PHE A 453 -5.26 9.02 -36.20
C PHE A 453 -4.07 8.29 -36.82
N LYS A 454 -3.09 9.05 -37.33
CA LYS A 454 -1.97 8.48 -38.10
C LYS A 454 -0.94 7.73 -37.25
N MET A 455 -0.73 8.18 -36.02
CA MET A 455 0.33 7.72 -35.12
C MET A 455 -0.18 6.92 -33.94
N LEU A 456 -1.50 6.72 -33.83
CA LEU A 456 -2.12 6.11 -32.66
C LEU A 456 -1.73 4.63 -32.56
N ARG A 457 -1.19 4.27 -31.40
CA ARG A 457 -0.77 2.92 -31.04
C ARG A 457 -1.56 2.34 -29.89
N CYS A 458 -2.17 3.19 -29.06
CA CYS A 458 -2.94 2.75 -27.90
C CYS A 458 -4.20 3.62 -27.76
N ILE A 459 -5.36 2.98 -27.64
CA ILE A 459 -6.63 3.61 -27.30
C ILE A 459 -7.33 2.82 -26.19
N GLU A 460 -7.69 3.51 -25.12
CA GLU A 460 -8.40 2.93 -23.98
C GLU A 460 -9.87 3.36 -23.97
N LEU A 461 -10.78 2.38 -23.84
CA LEU A 461 -12.24 2.53 -23.90
C LEU A 461 -12.91 1.69 -22.78
N ALA A 462 -14.10 2.10 -22.32
CA ALA A 462 -14.88 1.36 -21.31
C ALA A 462 -16.38 1.31 -21.66
N VAL A 463 -17.14 0.32 -21.16
CA VAL A 463 -18.58 0.12 -21.48
C VAL A 463 -19.43 1.39 -21.26
N ASN A 464 -19.15 2.14 -20.19
CA ASN A 464 -19.96 3.30 -19.80
C ASN A 464 -19.83 4.54 -20.71
N THR A 465 -19.08 4.41 -21.82
CA THR A 465 -18.90 5.46 -22.83
C THR A 465 -20.09 5.59 -23.80
N GLY A 466 -21.08 4.68 -23.75
CA GLY A 466 -22.13 4.56 -24.77
C GLY A 466 -21.69 3.74 -25.99
N VAL A 467 -20.57 3.02 -25.87
CA VAL A 467 -19.91 2.26 -26.92
C VAL A 467 -20.02 0.78 -26.60
N ASN A 468 -20.64 0.02 -27.50
CA ASN A 468 -20.79 -1.43 -27.38
C ASN A 468 -19.58 -2.16 -27.99
N ARG A 469 -19.48 -3.47 -27.71
CA ARG A 469 -18.42 -4.34 -28.25
C ARG A 469 -18.37 -4.32 -29.78
N GLU A 470 -19.52 -4.21 -30.45
CA GLU A 470 -19.59 -4.17 -31.92
C GLU A 470 -18.82 -2.99 -32.51
N VAL A 471 -18.96 -1.80 -31.93
CA VAL A 471 -18.21 -0.60 -32.37
C VAL A 471 -16.70 -0.78 -32.16
N VAL A 472 -16.30 -1.41 -31.06
CA VAL A 472 -14.89 -1.72 -30.77
C VAL A 472 -14.34 -2.71 -31.80
N GLU A 473 -15.10 -3.73 -32.17
CA GLU A 473 -14.73 -4.69 -33.22
C GLU A 473 -14.65 -4.02 -34.59
N GLN A 474 -15.58 -3.13 -34.92
CA GLN A 474 -15.52 -2.32 -36.13
C GLN A 474 -14.25 -1.46 -36.15
N LEU A 475 -13.91 -0.80 -35.05
CA LEU A 475 -12.67 -0.03 -34.93
C LEU A 475 -11.44 -0.92 -35.10
N ARG A 476 -11.38 -2.08 -34.44
CA ARG A 476 -10.28 -3.06 -34.60
C ARG A 476 -10.10 -3.47 -36.06
N SER A 477 -11.19 -3.68 -36.79
CA SER A 477 -11.15 -4.06 -38.21
C SER A 477 -10.61 -2.96 -39.13
N ALA A 478 -10.67 -1.69 -38.70
CA ALA A 478 -10.16 -0.54 -39.46
C ALA A 478 -8.62 -0.40 -39.38
N PHE A 479 -7.97 -1.09 -38.44
CA PHE A 479 -6.51 -1.09 -38.31
C PHE A 479 -5.92 -2.41 -38.82
N PRO A 480 -4.75 -2.39 -39.49
CA PRO A 480 -3.95 -3.60 -39.71
C PRO A 480 -3.70 -4.32 -38.39
N LYS A 481 -3.72 -5.66 -38.41
CA LYS A 481 -3.38 -6.49 -37.24
C LYS A 481 -2.03 -6.03 -36.65
N ASP A 482 -1.97 -5.97 -35.32
CA ASP A 482 -0.79 -5.58 -34.52
C ASP A 482 -0.34 -4.12 -34.64
N LYS A 483 -1.12 -3.24 -35.30
CA LYS A 483 -0.78 -1.81 -35.43
C LYS A 483 -1.24 -0.95 -34.25
N ILE A 484 -2.31 -1.36 -33.58
CA ILE A 484 -2.92 -0.62 -32.47
C ILE A 484 -3.33 -1.57 -31.36
N ASP A 485 -3.02 -1.19 -30.13
CA ASP A 485 -3.57 -1.77 -28.93
C ASP A 485 -4.89 -1.05 -28.60
N ILE A 486 -5.98 -1.81 -28.59
CA ILE A 486 -7.31 -1.33 -28.21
C ILE A 486 -7.65 -2.03 -26.91
N THR A 487 -7.58 -1.30 -25.82
CA THR A 487 -7.99 -1.80 -24.51
C THR A 487 -9.46 -1.45 -24.31
N TYR A 488 -10.30 -2.47 -24.17
CA TYR A 488 -11.74 -2.30 -23.93
C TYR A 488 -12.11 -3.00 -22.64
N TYR A 489 -12.56 -2.22 -21.66
CA TYR A 489 -12.95 -2.73 -20.36
C TYR A 489 -14.46 -3.05 -20.33
N GLU A 490 -14.81 -4.31 -20.04
CA GLU A 490 -16.19 -4.81 -19.93
C GLU A 490 -16.63 -4.89 -18.46
N GLY A 491 -17.55 -4.01 -18.00
CA GLY A 491 -18.02 -3.96 -16.61
C GLY A 491 -18.34 -2.54 -16.12
N GLU A 492 -18.96 -2.44 -14.93
CA GLU A 492 -19.37 -1.19 -14.25
C GLU A 492 -18.23 -0.17 -14.10
N THR A 493 -18.58 1.11 -13.88
CA THR A 493 -17.74 2.33 -13.85
C THR A 493 -16.28 2.10 -13.39
N ILE A 494 -15.30 2.86 -13.91
CA ILE A 494 -13.89 2.77 -13.51
C ILE A 494 -13.68 2.99 -12.01
N GLN A 495 -14.65 3.53 -11.29
CA GLN A 495 -14.71 3.45 -9.82
C GLN A 495 -14.56 2.01 -9.26
N GLN A 496 -14.91 0.98 -10.04
CA GLN A 496 -14.66 -0.45 -9.75
C GLN A 496 -13.48 -1.04 -10.56
N MET A 497 -12.88 -0.31 -11.52
CA MET A 497 -11.78 -0.77 -12.39
C MET A 497 -10.41 -0.14 -12.09
N GLU A 498 -10.20 0.47 -10.92
CA GLU A 498 -8.85 0.87 -10.42
C GLU A 498 -7.88 -0.33 -10.22
N GLY A 499 -8.28 -1.54 -10.62
CA GLY A 499 -7.43 -2.73 -10.73
C GLY A 499 -6.72 -2.90 -12.08
N ILE A 500 -7.06 -2.15 -13.14
CA ILE A 500 -6.27 -2.17 -14.38
C ILE A 500 -5.43 -0.90 -14.47
N LYS A 501 -4.16 -1.09 -14.10
CA LYS A 501 -3.01 -0.21 -14.29
C LYS A 501 -3.28 0.91 -15.29
N SER A 502 -3.34 2.14 -14.78
CA SER A 502 -2.89 3.28 -15.57
C SER A 502 -1.53 2.90 -16.19
N VAL A 503 -1.41 3.05 -17.51
CA VAL A 503 -0.21 2.72 -18.31
C VAL A 503 1.06 3.47 -17.84
N SER A 504 0.97 4.36 -16.84
CA SER A 504 2.14 4.89 -16.13
C SER A 504 3.07 3.81 -15.57
N ASP A 505 2.58 2.59 -15.33
CA ASP A 505 3.40 1.44 -14.89
C ASP A 505 3.76 0.43 -16.00
N PHE A 506 3.19 0.54 -17.21
CA PHE A 506 3.52 -0.36 -18.34
C PHE A 506 4.65 0.16 -19.24
N LEU A 507 4.97 1.47 -19.19
CA LEU A 507 6.10 2.07 -19.92
C LEU A 507 7.36 2.23 -19.05
N GLY A 508 7.68 1.21 -18.25
CA GLY A 508 9.00 1.05 -17.64
C GLY A 508 10.13 0.75 -18.62
N GLY A 509 9.87 0.78 -19.93
CA GLY A 509 10.88 0.77 -20.99
C GLY A 509 10.67 1.98 -21.90
N GLU A 510 11.60 2.92 -21.88
CA GLU A 510 11.78 3.84 -23.01
C GLU A 510 12.21 3.02 -24.24
N PRO A 511 11.83 3.42 -25.47
CA PRO A 511 12.67 3.11 -26.62
C PRO A 511 13.96 3.91 -26.47
N ASP A 512 15.12 3.23 -26.55
CA ASP A 512 16.44 3.85 -26.62
C ASP A 512 16.40 5.02 -27.61
N LEU A 513 16.57 6.23 -27.07
CA LEU A 513 16.82 7.45 -27.84
C LEU A 513 18.21 7.98 -27.49
N ASP A 514 19.21 7.10 -27.49
CA ASP A 514 20.58 7.51 -27.78
C ASP A 514 20.77 7.48 -29.29
N GLY A 515 20.55 8.65 -29.91
CA GLY A 515 21.09 8.94 -31.23
C GLY A 515 22.60 9.09 -31.13
N GLN A 516 23.32 7.98 -31.33
CA GLN A 516 24.60 7.99 -32.02
C GLN A 516 24.51 7.06 -33.23
N ASP A 517 24.78 7.68 -34.38
CA ASP A 517 24.87 7.22 -35.77
C ASP A 517 23.57 6.89 -36.55
#